data_AF-A0A2T8M8Z9-F1
#
_entry.id   AF-A0A2T8M8Z9-F1
#
_cell.length_a   1.000
_cell.length_b   1.000
_cell.length_c   1.000
_cell.angle_alpha   90.00
_cell.angle_beta   90.00
_cell.angle_gamma   90.00
#
_symmetry.space_group_name_H-M   'P 1'
#
loop_
_entity.id
_entity.type
_entity.pdbx_description
1 polymer ?
#
loop_
_entity_poly.entity_id
_entity_poly.type
_entity_poly.pdbx_seq_one_letter_code
_entity_poly.pdbx_strand_id
1 'polypeptide(L)'
;MNGKLYALSTGPGAPDLITVRAARILGSLDILYAPAGRKGGDSLALSIVRDYLGEQTEVRCCHFPMSADGAEKEAVWNEVAAALTAEVEAGKQVGFITLGDAMLFSTWIFLLQRIGCPEWLEIVPGVTSFAAIAARAKMPLAIERQSLAVISCTAPEAEIAQALQQHDSLVLMKVYGRFARIKALLAQAGLLECAFMMSEATLPGEQCWRHLHEVNDDQALPYFSTILVNKQWEYAE
;
A
#
# COMPACT_ATOMS: atom_id res chain seq x y z
N MET A 1 -8.62 -27.37 16.70
CA MET A 1 -9.57 -26.24 16.50
C MET A 1 -9.30 -25.67 15.11
N ASN A 2 -10.32 -25.18 14.38
CA ASN A 2 -10.23 -24.83 12.94
C ASN A 2 -10.27 -23.30 12.66
N GLY A 3 -9.93 -22.49 13.66
CA GLY A 3 -9.84 -21.03 13.48
C GLY A 3 -8.70 -20.67 12.54
N LYS A 4 -8.84 -19.55 11.83
CA LYS A 4 -7.82 -19.01 10.92
C LYS A 4 -7.75 -17.50 11.00
N LEU A 5 -6.54 -16.97 10.81
CA LEU A 5 -6.30 -15.55 10.57
C LEU A 5 -5.91 -15.35 9.11
N TYR A 6 -6.59 -14.45 8.44
CA TYR A 6 -6.30 -14.07 7.06
C TYR A 6 -5.80 -12.63 6.99
N ALA A 7 -4.59 -12.41 6.51
CA ALA A 7 -4.14 -11.09 6.10
C ALA A 7 -4.50 -10.87 4.63
N LEU A 8 -5.49 -10.01 4.38
CA LEU A 8 -6.15 -9.87 3.09
C LEU A 8 -5.77 -8.55 2.43
N SER A 9 -5.10 -8.66 1.29
CA SER A 9 -4.79 -7.51 0.45
C SER A 9 -6.02 -7.05 -0.32
N THR A 10 -6.42 -5.79 -0.19
CA THR A 10 -7.61 -5.23 -0.86
C THR A 10 -7.32 -4.80 -2.30
N GLY A 11 -6.06 -4.79 -2.72
CA GLY A 11 -5.64 -4.15 -3.96
C GLY A 11 -5.50 -2.62 -3.81
N PRO A 12 -5.28 -1.91 -4.93
CA PRO A 12 -4.75 -0.54 -4.94
C PRO A 12 -5.80 0.55 -4.67
N GLY A 13 -7.09 0.25 -4.82
CA GLY A 13 -8.15 1.25 -4.74
C GLY A 13 -9.47 0.74 -5.31
N ALA A 14 -9.51 0.41 -6.60
CA ALA A 14 -10.73 -0.09 -7.21
C ALA A 14 -11.14 -1.46 -6.62
N PRO A 15 -12.42 -1.66 -6.24
CA PRO A 15 -12.90 -2.91 -5.67
C PRO A 15 -12.65 -4.14 -6.55
N ASP A 16 -12.72 -3.98 -7.87
CA ASP A 16 -12.56 -5.06 -8.86
C ASP A 16 -11.10 -5.47 -9.10
N LEU A 17 -10.13 -4.79 -8.48
CA LEU A 17 -8.72 -5.17 -8.49
C LEU A 17 -8.32 -6.02 -7.27
N ILE A 18 -9.28 -6.41 -6.43
CA ILE A 18 -9.08 -7.45 -5.43
C ILE A 18 -8.85 -8.81 -6.08
N THR A 19 -8.09 -9.70 -5.43
CA THR A 19 -7.97 -11.07 -5.92
C THR A 19 -9.24 -11.87 -5.64
N VAL A 20 -9.57 -12.81 -6.54
CA VAL A 20 -10.71 -13.72 -6.36
C VAL A 20 -10.64 -14.49 -5.03
N ARG A 21 -9.43 -14.83 -4.57
CA ARG A 21 -9.22 -15.52 -3.28
C ARG A 21 -9.61 -14.62 -2.10
N ALA A 22 -9.13 -13.37 -2.08
CA ALA A 22 -9.45 -12.45 -1.00
C ALA A 22 -10.95 -12.14 -0.95
N ALA A 23 -11.60 -11.88 -2.09
CA ALA A 23 -13.04 -11.65 -2.16
C ALA A 23 -13.86 -12.84 -1.61
N ARG A 24 -13.48 -14.08 -1.95
CA ARG A 24 -14.16 -15.29 -1.44
C ARG A 24 -14.00 -15.45 0.07
N ILE A 25 -12.80 -15.21 0.60
CA ILE A 25 -12.53 -15.34 2.03
C ILE A 25 -13.32 -14.28 2.82
N LEU A 26 -13.31 -13.03 2.35
CA LEU A 26 -14.08 -11.92 2.95
C LEU A 26 -15.55 -12.27 3.15
N GLY A 27 -16.18 -12.95 2.19
CA GLY A 27 -17.58 -13.38 2.27
C GLY A 27 -17.87 -14.46 3.32
N SER A 28 -16.83 -15.07 3.90
CA SER A 28 -16.93 -16.16 4.88
C SER A 28 -16.33 -15.82 6.26
N LEU A 29 -15.89 -14.58 6.47
CA LEU A 29 -15.31 -14.17 7.74
C LEU A 29 -16.38 -14.03 8.82
N ASP A 30 -16.05 -14.50 10.03
CA ASP A 30 -16.81 -14.17 11.22
C ASP A 30 -16.51 -12.73 11.66
N ILE A 31 -15.24 -12.33 11.60
CA ILE A 31 -14.77 -11.01 12.06
C ILE A 31 -13.75 -10.44 11.10
N LEU A 32 -13.87 -9.15 10.77
CA LEU A 32 -12.90 -8.39 10.01
C LEU A 32 -12.34 -7.20 10.80
N TYR A 33 -11.02 -7.12 10.88
CA TYR A 33 -10.27 -5.99 11.40
C TYR A 33 -9.86 -5.07 10.25
N ALA A 34 -10.25 -3.80 10.33
CA ALA A 34 -9.98 -2.79 9.31
C ALA A 34 -9.16 -1.62 9.88
N PRO A 35 -7.96 -1.33 9.38
CA PRO A 35 -7.16 -0.21 9.86
C PRO A 35 -7.78 1.12 9.43
N ALA A 36 -7.87 2.08 10.35
CA ALA A 36 -8.36 3.43 10.14
C ALA A 36 -7.30 4.47 10.53
N GLY A 37 -7.22 5.56 9.77
CA GLY A 37 -6.21 6.61 9.97
C GLY A 37 -6.44 7.52 11.19
N ARG A 38 -7.64 7.49 11.76
CA ARG A 38 -8.01 8.19 13.01
C ARG A 38 -9.01 7.36 13.81
N LYS A 39 -9.05 7.54 15.14
CA LYS A 39 -10.02 6.86 16.01
C LYS A 39 -11.45 7.23 15.60
N GLY A 40 -12.27 6.22 15.29
CA GLY A 40 -13.64 6.41 14.79
C GLY A 40 -13.75 7.00 13.38
N GLY A 41 -12.64 7.07 12.63
CA GLY A 41 -12.66 7.51 11.23
C GLY A 41 -12.90 6.37 10.25
N ASP A 42 -13.11 6.76 8.99
CA ASP A 42 -13.32 5.82 7.90
C ASP A 42 -12.04 5.07 7.56
N SER A 43 -12.17 3.77 7.31
CA SER A 43 -11.12 2.94 6.74
C SER A 43 -11.29 2.90 5.22
N LEU A 44 -10.31 3.45 4.49
CA LEU A 44 -10.28 3.37 3.04
C LEU A 44 -10.25 1.91 2.57
N ALA A 45 -9.45 1.06 3.21
CA ALA A 45 -9.41 -0.37 2.87
C ALA A 45 -10.79 -1.02 3.04
N LEU A 46 -11.54 -0.66 4.10
CA LEU A 46 -12.89 -1.17 4.32
C LEU A 46 -13.88 -0.67 3.26
N SER A 47 -13.78 0.58 2.81
CA SER A 47 -14.69 1.09 1.77
C SER A 47 -14.52 0.36 0.44
N ILE A 48 -13.30 -0.12 0.15
CA ILE A 48 -13.00 -0.87 -1.09
C ILE A 48 -13.64 -2.25 -1.07
N VAL A 49 -13.64 -2.92 0.08
CA VAL A 49 -14.04 -4.33 0.16
C VAL A 49 -15.46 -4.57 0.68
N ARG A 50 -16.21 -3.49 0.93
CA ARG A 50 -17.50 -3.53 1.62
C ARG A 50 -18.50 -4.47 0.95
N ASP A 51 -18.52 -4.48 -0.39
CA ASP A 51 -19.45 -5.30 -1.18
C ASP A 51 -19.09 -6.80 -1.19
N TYR A 52 -17.91 -7.17 -0.68
CA TYR A 52 -17.46 -8.57 -0.57
C TYR A 52 -17.69 -9.16 0.82
N LEU A 53 -18.16 -8.38 1.80
CA LEU A 53 -18.37 -8.86 3.17
C LEU A 53 -19.64 -9.70 3.26
N GLY A 54 -19.59 -10.75 4.09
CA GLY A 54 -20.78 -11.49 4.46
C GLY A 54 -21.70 -10.64 5.34
N GLU A 55 -23.02 -10.86 5.24
CA GLU A 55 -24.02 -10.09 6.00
C GLU A 55 -23.83 -10.18 7.53
N GLN A 56 -23.22 -11.27 8.00
CA GLN A 56 -22.99 -11.55 9.41
C GLN A 56 -21.55 -11.21 9.88
N THR A 57 -20.70 -10.71 8.99
CA THR A 57 -19.30 -10.40 9.33
C THR A 57 -19.25 -9.20 10.28
N GLU A 58 -18.72 -9.41 11.49
CA GLU A 58 -18.49 -8.34 12.46
C GLU A 58 -17.28 -7.50 12.00
N VAL A 59 -17.46 -6.18 11.82
CA VAL A 59 -16.36 -5.29 11.42
C VAL A 59 -15.83 -4.48 12.60
N ARG A 60 -14.54 -4.60 12.88
CA ARG A 60 -13.81 -3.84 13.90
C ARG A 60 -12.84 -2.87 13.24
N CYS A 61 -13.11 -1.57 13.37
CA CYS A 61 -12.18 -0.54 12.90
C CYS A 61 -11.10 -0.28 13.95
N CYS A 62 -9.84 -0.47 13.58
CA CYS A 62 -8.69 -0.30 14.46
C CYS A 62 -7.91 0.94 14.08
N HIS A 63 -7.74 1.85 15.04
CA HIS A 63 -6.88 3.01 14.86
C HIS A 63 -5.48 2.71 15.40
N PHE A 64 -4.48 2.84 14.55
CA PHE A 64 -3.08 2.72 14.92
C PHE A 64 -2.44 4.10 14.94
N PRO A 65 -2.06 4.63 16.12
CA PRO A 65 -1.51 5.97 16.21
C PRO A 65 -0.18 6.07 15.45
N MET A 66 -0.10 7.06 14.55
CA MET A 66 1.11 7.32 13.77
C MET A 66 2.15 8.16 14.51
N SER A 67 1.75 8.95 15.51
CA SER A 67 2.59 9.96 16.19
C SER A 67 2.64 9.81 17.71
N ALA A 68 2.17 8.69 18.27
CA ALA A 68 2.26 8.45 19.71
C ALA A 68 3.68 8.05 20.12
N ASP A 69 4.02 8.33 21.38
CA ASP A 69 5.27 7.90 22.01
C ASP A 69 5.44 6.38 21.85
N GLY A 70 6.69 5.91 21.73
CA GLY A 70 7.00 4.55 21.28
C GLY A 70 6.25 3.47 22.07
N ALA A 71 6.14 3.64 23.39
CA ALA A 71 5.48 2.68 24.29
C ALA A 71 3.96 2.57 24.09
N GLU A 72 3.25 3.70 23.90
CA GLU A 72 1.80 3.69 23.69
C GLU A 72 1.43 3.05 22.35
N LYS A 73 2.23 3.33 21.32
CA LYS A 73 2.06 2.72 20.00
C LYS A 73 2.24 1.20 20.09
N GLU A 74 3.30 0.74 20.73
CA GLU A 74 3.59 -0.68 20.94
C GLU A 74 2.48 -1.41 21.69
N ALA A 75 1.88 -0.77 22.71
CA ALA A 75 0.77 -1.34 23.47
C ALA A 75 -0.47 -1.60 22.59
N VAL A 76 -0.84 -0.66 21.72
CA VAL A 76 -1.98 -0.82 20.78
C VAL A 76 -1.73 -2.00 19.83
N TRP A 77 -0.52 -2.15 19.30
CA TRP A 77 -0.18 -3.28 18.44
C TRP A 77 -0.27 -4.61 19.17
N ASN A 78 0.22 -4.68 20.40
CA ASN A 78 0.18 -5.89 21.22
C ASN A 78 -1.26 -6.29 21.56
N GLU A 79 -2.10 -5.31 21.90
CA GLU A 79 -3.52 -5.52 22.18
C GLU A 79 -4.24 -6.10 20.96
N VAL A 80 -4.05 -5.50 19.77
CA VAL A 80 -4.68 -6.01 18.54
C VAL A 80 -4.16 -7.38 18.16
N ALA A 81 -2.85 -7.63 18.29
CA ALA A 81 -2.28 -8.95 18.03
C ALA A 81 -2.85 -10.02 18.97
N ALA A 82 -2.96 -9.72 20.27
CA ALA A 82 -3.56 -10.62 21.26
C ALA A 82 -5.04 -10.89 20.96
N ALA A 83 -5.80 -9.85 20.59
CA ALA A 83 -7.20 -9.99 20.21
C ALA A 83 -7.38 -10.87 18.98
N LEU A 84 -6.58 -10.67 17.92
CA LEU A 84 -6.61 -11.53 16.72
C LEU A 84 -6.35 -13.00 17.08
N THR A 85 -5.31 -13.28 17.86
CA THR A 85 -4.96 -14.64 18.28
C THR A 85 -6.07 -15.28 19.13
N ALA A 86 -6.63 -14.56 20.09
CA ALA A 86 -7.70 -15.08 20.94
C ALA A 86 -8.96 -15.45 20.14
N GLU A 87 -9.33 -14.66 19.13
CA GLU A 87 -10.47 -14.96 18.25
C GLU A 87 -10.22 -16.22 17.40
N VAL A 88 -8.98 -16.42 16.93
CA VAL A 88 -8.57 -17.65 16.23
C VAL A 88 -8.61 -18.86 17.16
N GLU A 89 -8.11 -18.74 18.38
CA GLU A 89 -8.14 -19.80 19.40
C GLU A 89 -9.57 -20.17 19.79
N ALA A 90 -10.50 -19.22 19.76
CA ALA A 90 -11.93 -19.46 19.89
C ALA A 90 -12.57 -20.15 18.67
N GLY A 91 -11.79 -20.44 17.62
CA GLY A 91 -12.21 -21.17 16.43
C GLY A 91 -12.79 -20.31 15.30
N LYS A 92 -12.67 -18.97 15.38
CA LYS A 92 -13.26 -18.06 14.38
C LYS A 92 -12.41 -17.91 13.13
N GLN A 93 -13.06 -17.54 12.03
CA GLN A 93 -12.45 -17.06 10.79
C GLN A 93 -12.25 -15.53 10.88
N VAL A 94 -11.01 -15.12 11.11
CA VAL A 94 -10.65 -13.72 11.39
C VAL A 94 -9.90 -13.14 10.19
N GLY A 95 -10.29 -11.97 9.72
CA GLY A 95 -9.58 -11.24 8.68
C GLY A 95 -8.94 -9.96 9.20
N PHE A 96 -7.80 -9.59 8.63
CA PHE A 96 -7.23 -8.25 8.71
C PHE A 96 -6.99 -7.74 7.29
N ILE A 97 -7.54 -6.58 6.94
CA ILE A 97 -7.40 -6.02 5.59
C ILE A 97 -6.34 -4.94 5.50
N THR A 98 -5.71 -4.82 4.34
CA THR A 98 -4.70 -3.80 4.05
C THR A 98 -4.72 -3.36 2.58
N LEU A 99 -4.48 -2.07 2.35
CA LEU A 99 -4.44 -1.49 1.01
C LEU A 99 -3.17 -1.94 0.26
N GLY A 100 -3.31 -2.20 -1.04
CA GLY A 100 -2.22 -2.66 -1.89
C GLY A 100 -1.94 -4.14 -1.67
N ASP A 101 -0.74 -4.46 -1.19
CA ASP A 101 -0.28 -5.82 -0.89
C ASP A 101 0.13 -5.96 0.58
N ALA A 102 -0.26 -7.06 1.21
CA ALA A 102 -0.03 -7.30 2.63
C ALA A 102 1.43 -7.42 3.03
N MET A 103 2.33 -7.72 2.09
CA MET A 103 3.76 -7.93 2.33
C MET A 103 4.64 -6.77 1.85
N LEU A 104 4.06 -5.65 1.39
CA LEU A 104 4.82 -4.50 0.94
C LEU A 104 4.37 -3.18 1.60
N PHE A 105 5.24 -2.59 2.43
CA PHE A 105 4.98 -1.33 3.15
C PHE A 105 3.64 -1.29 3.91
N SER A 106 3.13 -2.47 4.27
CA SER A 106 1.84 -2.65 4.89
C SER A 106 1.93 -2.55 6.41
N THR A 107 0.94 -1.91 6.99
CA THR A 107 0.74 -1.83 8.43
C THR A 107 0.57 -3.22 9.08
N TRP A 108 0.09 -4.21 8.32
CA TRP A 108 0.01 -5.62 8.75
C TRP A 108 1.34 -6.18 9.26
N ILE A 109 2.47 -5.73 8.71
CA ILE A 109 3.80 -6.27 9.03
C ILE A 109 4.13 -6.13 10.53
N PHE A 110 3.63 -5.07 11.19
CA PHE A 110 3.81 -4.90 12.64
C PHE A 110 3.07 -5.96 13.45
N LEU A 111 1.89 -6.41 12.99
CA LEU A 111 1.14 -7.51 13.61
C LEU A 111 1.82 -8.84 13.31
N LEU A 112 2.30 -9.05 12.08
CA LEU A 112 3.05 -10.26 11.70
C LEU A 112 4.27 -10.47 12.60
N GLN A 113 5.03 -9.43 12.91
CA GLN A 113 6.19 -9.51 13.82
C GLN A 113 5.82 -10.00 15.22
N ARG A 114 4.62 -9.69 15.70
CA ARG A 114 4.13 -10.05 17.04
C ARG A 114 3.48 -11.43 17.08
N ILE A 115 2.70 -11.75 16.05
CA ILE A 115 1.98 -13.01 15.92
C ILE A 115 2.91 -14.15 15.50
N GLY A 116 3.93 -13.85 14.69
CA GLY A 116 4.81 -14.84 14.08
C GLY A 116 4.15 -15.55 12.88
N CYS A 117 4.57 -16.79 12.62
CA CYS A 117 4.11 -17.58 11.46
C CYS A 117 3.42 -18.88 11.89
N PRO A 118 2.31 -18.83 12.66
CA PRO A 118 1.58 -20.03 13.05
C PRO A 118 0.89 -20.68 11.84
N GLU A 119 0.64 -21.99 11.89
CA GLU A 119 0.02 -22.74 10.78
C GLU A 119 -1.39 -22.25 10.41
N TRP A 120 -2.11 -21.63 11.34
CA TRP A 120 -3.44 -21.07 11.13
C TRP A 120 -3.44 -19.67 10.47
N LEU A 121 -2.26 -19.06 10.27
CA LEU A 121 -2.13 -17.79 9.57
C LEU A 121 -2.00 -18.00 8.06
N GLU A 122 -2.82 -17.29 7.30
CA GLU A 122 -2.77 -17.25 5.85
C GLU A 122 -2.66 -15.80 5.37
N ILE A 123 -1.70 -15.53 4.48
CA ILE A 123 -1.52 -14.21 3.87
C ILE A 123 -1.91 -14.30 2.40
N VAL A 124 -2.87 -13.47 1.98
CA VAL A 124 -3.35 -13.40 0.61
C VAL A 124 -2.78 -12.15 -0.06
N PRO A 125 -1.93 -12.28 -1.10
CA PRO A 125 -1.31 -11.15 -1.78
C PRO A 125 -2.34 -10.36 -2.61
N GLY A 126 -1.95 -9.15 -3.00
CA GLY A 126 -2.79 -8.23 -3.76
C GLY A 126 -2.03 -7.47 -4.85
N VAL A 127 -2.80 -6.77 -5.68
CA VAL A 127 -2.24 -5.88 -6.69
C VAL A 127 -1.64 -4.65 -5.99
N THR A 128 -0.35 -4.40 -6.18
CA THR A 128 0.31 -3.22 -5.63
C THR A 128 -0.15 -1.94 -6.33
N SER A 129 -0.09 -0.81 -5.62
CA SER A 129 -0.49 0.49 -6.19
C SER A 129 0.29 0.85 -7.45
N PHE A 130 1.60 0.61 -7.49
CA PHE A 130 2.42 0.92 -8.65
C PHE A 130 2.17 0.02 -9.87
N ALA A 131 1.70 -1.23 -9.67
CA ALA A 131 1.27 -2.07 -10.79
C ALA A 131 0.01 -1.50 -11.44
N ALA A 132 -0.94 -0.99 -10.63
CA ALA A 132 -2.11 -0.30 -11.15
C ALA A 132 -1.74 1.02 -11.83
N ILE A 133 -0.84 1.82 -11.24
CA ILE A 133 -0.35 3.06 -11.86
C ILE A 133 0.28 2.79 -13.23
N ALA A 134 1.15 1.77 -13.32
CA ALA A 134 1.79 1.35 -14.57
C ALA A 134 0.75 0.96 -15.64
N ALA A 135 -0.24 0.16 -15.26
CA ALA A 135 -1.32 -0.25 -16.16
C ALA A 135 -2.18 0.94 -16.62
N ARG A 136 -2.59 1.83 -15.70
CA ARG A 136 -3.37 3.03 -16.00
C ARG A 136 -2.63 3.99 -16.92
N ALA A 137 -1.33 4.17 -16.69
CA ALA A 137 -0.49 5.05 -17.50
C ALA A 137 -0.07 4.43 -18.84
N LYS A 138 -0.21 3.11 -19.00
CA LYS A 138 0.35 2.32 -20.11
C LYS A 138 1.88 2.45 -20.19
N MET A 139 2.53 2.48 -19.03
CA MET A 139 3.99 2.52 -18.90
C MET A 139 4.45 1.27 -18.16
N PRO A 140 5.22 0.37 -18.79
CA PRO A 140 5.74 -0.82 -18.11
C PRO A 140 6.74 -0.43 -17.02
N LEU A 141 6.75 -1.19 -15.92
CA LEU A 141 7.70 -1.00 -14.83
C LEU A 141 9.10 -1.50 -15.18
N ALA A 142 9.21 -2.51 -16.05
CA ALA A 142 10.47 -3.06 -16.53
C ALA A 142 10.21 -3.92 -17.78
N ILE A 143 11.21 -4.00 -18.66
CA ILE A 143 11.26 -4.94 -19.80
C ILE A 143 12.62 -5.65 -19.86
N GLU A 144 12.61 -6.89 -20.33
CA GLU A 144 13.81 -7.73 -20.52
C GLU A 144 14.77 -7.77 -19.30
N ARG A 145 15.94 -7.12 -19.40
CA ARG A 145 17.01 -7.13 -18.40
C ARG A 145 17.00 -5.92 -17.47
N GLN A 146 15.99 -5.05 -17.59
CA GLN A 146 15.89 -3.86 -16.76
C GLN A 146 15.75 -4.23 -15.29
N SER A 147 16.53 -3.54 -14.47
CA SER A 147 16.39 -3.58 -13.02
C SER A 147 15.27 -2.64 -12.55
N LEU A 148 14.50 -3.08 -11.54
CA LEU A 148 13.44 -2.32 -10.90
C LEU A 148 13.74 -2.15 -9.41
N ALA A 149 13.66 -0.91 -8.91
CA ALA A 149 13.74 -0.62 -7.49
C ALA A 149 12.46 0.02 -6.96
N VAL A 150 11.99 -0.42 -5.80
CA VAL A 150 10.84 0.20 -5.10
C VAL A 150 11.37 0.89 -3.85
N ILE A 151 11.31 2.21 -3.83
CA ILE A 151 11.93 3.06 -2.80
C ILE A 151 10.86 3.87 -2.08
N SER A 152 10.92 3.87 -0.75
CA SER A 152 10.15 4.82 0.06
C SER A 152 10.82 6.17 0.02
N CYS A 153 10.11 7.23 -0.37
CA CYS A 153 10.64 8.60 -0.32
C CYS A 153 10.91 9.08 1.12
N THR A 154 10.56 8.32 2.16
CA THR A 154 11.00 8.60 3.54
C THR A 154 12.46 8.24 3.80
N ALA A 155 13.11 7.50 2.89
CA ALA A 155 14.53 7.15 3.00
C ALA A 155 15.43 8.40 2.94
N PRO A 156 16.68 8.30 3.44
CA PRO A 156 17.68 9.34 3.29
C PRO A 156 17.89 9.73 1.82
N GLU A 157 18.14 11.01 1.58
CA GLU A 157 18.31 11.57 0.23
C GLU A 157 19.43 10.87 -0.56
N ALA A 158 20.55 10.56 0.10
CA ALA A 158 21.68 9.88 -0.52
C ALA A 158 21.32 8.48 -1.06
N GLU A 159 20.47 7.73 -0.35
CA GLU A 159 20.02 6.40 -0.78
C GLU A 159 19.09 6.49 -2.00
N ILE A 160 18.20 7.51 -2.01
CA ILE A 160 17.32 7.77 -3.16
C ILE A 160 18.17 8.16 -4.38
N ALA A 161 19.13 9.07 -4.21
CA ALA A 161 20.04 9.49 -5.27
C ALA A 161 20.85 8.32 -5.83
N GLN A 162 21.36 7.45 -4.95
CA GLN A 162 22.07 6.24 -5.35
C GLN A 162 21.18 5.29 -6.16
N ALA A 163 19.95 5.04 -5.70
CA ALA A 163 19.00 4.19 -6.42
C ALA A 163 18.68 4.76 -7.81
N LEU A 164 18.48 6.07 -7.92
CA LEU A 164 18.24 6.76 -9.20
C LEU A 164 19.40 6.56 -10.18
N GLN A 165 20.63 6.40 -9.71
CA GLN A 165 21.79 6.11 -10.57
C GLN A 165 21.88 4.63 -10.95
N GLN A 166 21.60 3.73 -10.00
CA GLN A 166 21.91 2.30 -10.13
C GLN A 166 20.86 1.46 -10.86
N HIS A 167 19.60 1.92 -10.93
CA HIS A 167 18.49 1.12 -11.48
C HIS A 167 17.92 1.70 -12.76
N ASP A 168 17.41 0.83 -13.63
CA ASP A 168 16.81 1.22 -14.92
C ASP A 168 15.41 1.82 -14.74
N SER A 169 14.65 1.26 -13.79
CA SER A 169 13.30 1.71 -13.44
C SER A 169 13.12 1.82 -11.94
N LEU A 170 12.28 2.77 -11.52
CA LEU A 170 12.04 3.07 -10.12
C LEU A 170 10.57 3.31 -9.83
N VAL A 171 10.13 2.83 -8.68
CA VAL A 171 8.89 3.22 -8.01
C VAL A 171 9.27 4.04 -6.78
N LEU A 172 8.86 5.30 -6.74
CA LEU A 172 9.10 6.20 -5.62
C LEU A 172 7.78 6.41 -4.87
N MET A 173 7.62 5.72 -3.74
CA MET A 173 6.38 5.74 -2.96
C MET A 173 6.39 6.82 -1.88
N LYS A 174 5.21 7.28 -1.46
CA LYS A 174 5.02 8.27 -0.36
C LYS A 174 5.63 9.63 -0.70
N VAL A 175 5.40 10.12 -1.91
CA VAL A 175 5.93 11.39 -2.42
C VAL A 175 5.33 12.60 -1.71
N TYR A 176 4.11 12.48 -1.17
CA TYR A 176 3.42 13.55 -0.45
C TYR A 176 4.31 14.20 0.63
N GLY A 177 4.30 15.53 0.70
CA GLY A 177 5.15 16.32 1.61
C GLY A 177 6.65 16.28 1.31
N ARG A 178 7.07 15.62 0.22
CA ARG A 178 8.48 15.48 -0.21
C ARG A 178 8.68 15.77 -1.69
N PHE A 179 7.64 16.20 -2.41
CA PHE A 179 7.66 16.34 -3.87
C PHE A 179 8.79 17.22 -4.37
N ALA A 180 8.90 18.46 -3.87
CA ALA A 180 9.96 19.40 -4.27
C ALA A 180 11.36 18.77 -4.20
N ARG A 181 11.65 18.07 -3.09
CA ARG A 181 12.93 17.37 -2.90
C ARG A 181 13.13 16.24 -3.91
N ILE A 182 12.11 15.39 -4.12
CA ILE A 182 12.21 14.27 -5.06
C ILE A 182 12.32 14.77 -6.51
N LYS A 183 11.57 15.81 -6.87
CA LYS A 183 11.66 16.46 -8.18
C LYS A 183 13.05 17.05 -8.40
N ALA A 184 13.66 17.70 -7.40
CA ALA A 184 15.02 18.20 -7.49
C ALA A 184 16.06 17.08 -7.73
N LEU A 185 15.92 15.93 -7.06
CA LEU A 185 16.80 14.77 -7.30
C LEU A 185 16.64 14.19 -8.72
N LEU A 186 15.39 14.09 -9.20
CA LEU A 186 15.11 13.67 -10.57
C LEU A 186 15.72 14.66 -11.59
N ALA A 187 15.62 15.96 -11.33
CA ALA A 187 16.21 17.00 -12.18
C ALA A 187 17.74 16.89 -12.23
N GLN A 188 18.39 16.74 -11.09
CA GLN A 188 19.84 16.57 -11.00
C GLN A 188 20.33 15.30 -11.71
N ALA A 189 19.53 14.24 -11.70
CA ALA A 189 19.82 13.00 -12.40
C ALA A 189 19.45 13.02 -13.90
N GLY A 190 18.82 14.09 -14.40
CA GLY A 190 18.35 14.19 -15.79
C GLY A 190 17.15 13.26 -16.10
N LEU A 191 16.35 12.91 -15.10
CA LEU A 191 15.29 11.89 -15.18
C LEU A 191 13.86 12.45 -15.21
N LEU A 192 13.68 13.77 -15.30
CA LEU A 192 12.34 14.37 -15.29
C LEU A 192 11.48 13.94 -16.49
N GLU A 193 12.09 13.77 -17.66
CA GLU A 193 11.37 13.42 -18.90
C GLU A 193 10.95 11.94 -18.94
N CYS A 194 11.61 11.08 -18.17
CA CYS A 194 11.27 9.66 -18.06
C CYS A 194 10.50 9.32 -16.76
N ALA A 195 9.97 10.34 -16.08
CA ALA A 195 9.27 10.20 -14.81
C ALA A 195 7.86 10.79 -14.89
N PHE A 196 6.90 10.13 -14.27
CA PHE A 196 5.56 10.67 -14.08
C PHE A 196 5.03 10.36 -12.68
N MET A 197 4.03 11.11 -12.25
CA MET A 197 3.40 10.93 -10.94
C MET A 197 1.93 10.59 -11.11
N MET A 198 1.43 9.69 -10.26
CA MET A 198 0.00 9.46 -10.10
C MET A 198 -0.34 9.44 -8.62
N SER A 199 -1.45 10.08 -8.27
CA SER A 199 -2.03 10.00 -6.93
C SER A 199 -3.36 9.28 -6.97
N GLU A 200 -3.66 8.54 -5.89
CA GLU A 200 -4.96 7.91 -5.69
C GLU A 200 -5.40 7.04 -6.88
N ALA A 201 -4.45 6.31 -7.47
CA ALA A 201 -4.70 5.43 -8.60
C ALA A 201 -5.87 4.49 -8.31
N THR A 202 -6.82 4.43 -9.24
CA THR A 202 -8.04 3.61 -9.17
C THR A 202 -9.04 4.01 -8.07
N LEU A 203 -8.83 5.15 -7.42
CA LEU A 203 -9.77 5.77 -6.49
C LEU A 203 -10.46 6.98 -7.14
N PRO A 204 -11.55 7.51 -6.57
CA PRO A 204 -12.28 8.65 -7.15
C PRO A 204 -11.44 9.93 -7.35
N GLY A 205 -10.41 10.16 -6.53
CA GLY A 205 -9.53 11.32 -6.62
C GLY A 205 -8.26 11.12 -7.48
N GLU A 206 -8.25 10.12 -8.37
CA GLU A 206 -7.13 9.81 -9.25
C GLU A 206 -6.67 11.05 -10.03
N GLN A 207 -5.37 11.36 -9.94
CA GLN A 207 -4.73 12.43 -10.71
C GLN A 207 -3.41 11.94 -11.29
N CYS A 208 -3.08 12.37 -12.50
CA CYS A 208 -1.88 11.96 -13.22
C CYS A 208 -1.15 13.18 -13.78
N TRP A 209 0.14 13.29 -13.48
CA TRP A 209 1.04 14.33 -13.97
C TRP A 209 2.14 13.68 -14.81
N ARG A 210 2.03 13.83 -16.13
CA ARG A 210 2.95 13.23 -17.11
C ARG A 210 4.27 13.99 -17.22
N HIS A 211 4.25 15.30 -17.02
CA HIS A 211 5.42 16.18 -17.15
C HIS A 211 5.72 16.83 -15.79
N LEU A 212 6.64 16.24 -15.03
CA LEU A 212 6.92 16.71 -13.67
C LEU A 212 7.57 18.09 -13.62
N HIS A 213 8.18 18.55 -14.72
CA HIS A 213 8.74 19.90 -14.81
C HIS A 213 7.66 20.99 -14.78
N GLU A 214 6.42 20.68 -15.20
CA GLU A 214 5.27 21.61 -15.20
C GLU A 214 4.56 21.71 -13.85
N VAL A 215 4.84 20.79 -12.93
CA VAL A 215 4.17 20.73 -11.61
C VAL A 215 4.91 21.62 -10.63
N ASN A 216 4.20 22.55 -9.99
CA ASN A 216 4.82 23.42 -8.99
C ASN A 216 5.34 22.64 -7.77
N ASP A 217 6.43 23.13 -7.18
CA ASP A 217 7.10 22.47 -6.06
C ASP A 217 6.22 22.45 -4.79
N ASP A 218 5.32 23.42 -4.65
CA ASP A 218 4.34 23.56 -3.56
C ASP A 218 3.00 22.86 -3.84
N GLN A 219 2.89 22.08 -4.92
CA GLN A 219 1.71 21.29 -5.25
C GLN A 219 1.30 20.43 -4.05
N ALA A 220 0.09 20.69 -3.54
CA ALA A 220 -0.51 19.84 -2.52
C ALA A 220 -0.81 18.47 -3.11
N LEU A 221 -0.24 17.42 -2.51
CA LEU A 221 -0.38 16.04 -2.97
C LEU A 221 -1.11 15.17 -1.95
N PRO A 222 -2.06 14.31 -2.40
CA PRO A 222 -2.66 13.29 -1.55
C PRO A 222 -1.62 12.33 -0.96
N TYR A 223 -1.95 11.69 0.16
CA TYR A 223 -1.08 10.71 0.82
C TYR A 223 -0.62 9.58 -0.13
N PHE A 224 -1.53 9.08 -0.97
CA PHE A 224 -1.26 8.01 -1.94
C PHE A 224 -0.68 8.54 -3.25
N SER A 225 0.40 9.31 -3.18
CA SER A 225 1.14 9.81 -4.35
C SER A 225 2.43 9.02 -4.58
N THR A 226 2.62 8.57 -5.82
CA THR A 226 3.74 7.73 -6.26
C THR A 226 4.29 8.26 -7.58
N ILE A 227 5.62 8.32 -7.71
CA ILE A 227 6.30 8.59 -8.98
C ILE A 227 6.81 7.27 -9.54
N LEU A 228 6.62 7.06 -10.84
CA LEU A 228 7.28 5.99 -11.59
C LEU A 228 8.32 6.60 -12.53
N VAL A 229 9.45 5.91 -12.65
CA VAL A 229 10.54 6.23 -13.57
C VAL A 229 10.84 4.99 -14.39
N ASN A 230 10.94 5.12 -15.72
CA ASN A 230 11.52 4.09 -16.57
C ASN A 230 12.42 4.77 -17.61
N LYS A 231 13.73 4.63 -17.44
CA LYS A 231 14.75 5.37 -18.22
C LYS A 231 14.81 5.00 -19.70
N GLN A 232 14.24 3.85 -20.05
CA GLN A 232 14.38 3.23 -21.36
C GLN A 232 13.01 3.02 -22.04
N TRP A 233 11.94 3.55 -21.45
CA TRP A 233 10.62 3.47 -22.05
C TRP A 233 10.28 4.74 -22.81
N GLU A 234 10.01 4.58 -24.10
CA GLU A 234 9.55 5.63 -25.00
C GLU A 234 8.18 5.24 -25.57
N TYR A 235 7.26 6.20 -25.66
CA TYR A 235 6.00 5.98 -26.35
C TYR A 235 6.25 6.01 -27.86
N ALA A 236 5.54 5.19 -28.62
CA ALA A 236 5.50 5.34 -30.07
C ALA A 236 4.88 6.71 -30.42
N GLU A 237 5.52 7.44 -31.34
CA GLU A 237 5.00 8.68 -31.93
C GLU A 237 3.70 8.46 -32.73
#